data_AF-A0A8J6ZVD5-F1
#
_entry.id   AF-A0A8J6ZVD5-F1
#
_cell.length_a   1.000
_cell.length_b   1.000
_cell.length_c   1.000
_cell.angle_alpha   90.00
_cell.angle_beta   90.00
_cell.angle_gamma   90.00
#
_symmetry.space_group_name_H-M   'P 1'
#
loop_
_entity.id
_entity.type
_entity.pdbx_description
1 polymer ?
#
loop_
_entity_poly.entity_id
_entity_poly.type
_entity_poly.pdbx_seq_one_letter_code
_entity_poly.pdbx_strand_id
1 'polypeptide(L)'
;MKIFLTEEEKLTLEELRKAKDVPQRTKDRAQVLLLNARGLKNEEIAKGLNWAISTVRQTLHRWEKLGLVGLWDAAGRGGKTRYSESDLIYLENCLAQEAKTYNSKELANKLASERQVNLSADRLRRVLKKRGRKFGNAPAELQKQNI
;
A
#
# COMPACT_ATOMS: atom_id res chain seq x y z
N MET A 1 -24.40 -15.24 10.96
CA MET A 1 -23.73 -14.50 12.05
C MET A 1 -24.49 -13.22 12.29
N LYS A 2 -24.73 -12.89 13.55
CA LYS A 2 -25.48 -11.71 13.96
C LYS A 2 -24.69 -11.01 15.06
N ILE A 3 -24.51 -9.70 14.93
CA ILE A 3 -23.89 -8.87 15.96
C ILE A 3 -24.96 -8.20 16.81
N PHE A 4 -24.60 -7.89 18.05
CA PHE A 4 -25.40 -7.07 18.95
C PHE A 4 -24.62 -5.79 19.23
N LEU A 5 -25.30 -4.66 19.13
CA LEU A 5 -24.73 -3.35 19.37
C LEU A 5 -25.44 -2.74 20.58
N THR A 6 -24.65 -2.14 21.47
CA THR A 6 -25.14 -1.24 22.52
C THR A 6 -25.71 0.04 21.89
N GLU A 7 -26.50 0.80 22.66
CA GLU A 7 -27.02 2.08 22.17
C GLU A 7 -25.90 3.09 21.87
N GLU A 8 -24.82 3.10 22.66
CA GLU A 8 -23.64 3.93 22.44
C GLU A 8 -22.91 3.57 21.14
N GLU A 9 -22.73 2.28 20.86
CA GLU A 9 -22.12 1.82 19.61
C GLU A 9 -23.00 2.16 18.40
N LYS A 10 -24.32 1.99 18.51
CA LYS A 10 -25.26 2.37 17.44
C LYS A 10 -25.14 3.86 17.13
N LEU A 11 -25.17 4.71 18.17
CA LEU A 11 -25.03 6.16 18.01
C LEU A 11 -23.71 6.50 17.33
N THR A 12 -22.61 5.93 17.82
CA THR A 12 -21.27 6.12 17.24
C THR A 12 -21.22 5.74 15.76
N LEU A 13 -21.79 4.60 15.37
CA LEU A 13 -21.81 4.15 13.98
C LEU A 13 -22.70 5.04 13.09
N GLU A 14 -23.79 5.57 13.63
CA GLU A 14 -24.64 6.53 12.91
C GLU A 14 -23.96 7.87 12.68
N GLU A 15 -23.25 8.39 13.68
CA GLU A 15 -22.43 9.60 13.56
C GLU A 15 -21.29 9.41 12.57
N LEU A 16 -20.60 8.27 12.64
CA LEU A 16 -19.49 7.92 11.75
C LEU A 16 -19.94 7.91 10.28
N ARG A 17 -21.18 7.47 10.00
CA ARG A 17 -21.76 7.48 8.66
C ARG A 17 -22.02 8.90 8.13
N LYS A 18 -22.33 9.85 9.03
CA LYS A 18 -22.64 11.26 8.70
C LYS A 18 -21.38 12.13 8.60
N ALA A 19 -20.30 11.77 9.29
CA ALA A 19 -19.07 12.54 9.35
C ALA A 19 -18.46 12.79 7.95
N LYS A 20 -18.01 14.02 7.66
CA LYS A 20 -17.44 14.38 6.35
C LYS A 20 -16.05 13.81 6.12
N ASP A 21 -15.21 13.83 7.15
CA ASP A 21 -13.77 13.46 7.06
C ASP A 21 -13.51 11.95 7.18
N VAL A 22 -14.56 11.13 7.16
CA VAL A 22 -14.44 9.68 7.24
C VAL A 22 -14.47 9.06 5.84
N PRO A 23 -13.54 8.14 5.51
CA PRO A 23 -13.55 7.44 4.23
C PRO A 23 -14.87 6.71 3.96
N GLN A 24 -15.35 6.76 2.71
CA GLN A 24 -16.62 6.14 2.32
C GLN A 24 -16.70 4.66 2.70
N ARG A 25 -15.60 3.92 2.52
CA ARG A 25 -15.53 2.50 2.88
C ARG A 25 -15.78 2.23 4.37
N THR A 26 -15.32 3.13 5.25
CA THR A 26 -15.57 3.02 6.69
C THR A 26 -17.04 3.26 7.00
N LYS A 27 -17.69 4.21 6.31
CA LYS A 27 -19.13 4.48 6.40
C LYS A 27 -19.96 3.30 5.93
N ASP A 28 -19.60 2.70 4.80
CA ASP A 28 -20.31 1.53 4.27
C ASP A 28 -20.20 0.33 5.23
N ARG A 29 -19.03 0.14 5.84
CA ARG A 29 -18.85 -0.90 6.88
C ARG A 29 -19.71 -0.63 8.11
N ALA A 30 -19.79 0.62 8.57
CA ALA A 30 -20.70 0.99 9.67
C ALA A 30 -22.17 0.72 9.30
N GLN A 31 -22.57 0.99 8.05
CA GLN A 31 -23.90 0.65 7.56
C GLN A 31 -24.17 -0.87 7.59
N VAL A 32 -23.20 -1.71 7.21
CA VAL A 32 -23.31 -3.16 7.34
C VAL A 32 -23.61 -3.58 8.78
N LEU A 33 -22.89 -3.01 9.75
CA LEU A 33 -23.09 -3.33 11.17
C LEU A 33 -24.50 -2.94 11.63
N LEU A 34 -24.93 -1.72 11.32
CA LEU A 34 -26.26 -1.21 11.68
C LEU A 34 -27.38 -2.07 11.09
N LEU A 35 -27.26 -2.48 9.82
CA LEU A 35 -28.26 -3.34 9.17
C LEU A 35 -28.30 -4.74 9.78
N ASN A 36 -27.14 -5.33 10.09
CA ASN A 36 -27.08 -6.64 10.73
C ASN A 36 -27.66 -6.62 12.15
N ALA A 37 -27.37 -5.57 12.92
CA ALA A 37 -27.94 -5.37 14.26
C ALA A 37 -29.47 -5.18 14.24
N ARG A 38 -30.01 -4.58 13.17
CA ARG A 38 -31.46 -4.49 12.91
C ARG A 38 -32.11 -5.84 12.52
N GLY A 39 -31.31 -6.88 12.33
CA GLY A 39 -31.79 -8.24 12.07
C GLY A 39 -31.83 -8.65 10.60
N LEU A 40 -31.31 -7.83 9.67
CA LEU A 40 -31.22 -8.22 8.27
C LEU A 40 -30.21 -9.37 8.10
N LYS A 41 -30.54 -10.31 7.21
CA LYS A 41 -29.64 -11.41 6.86
C LYS A 41 -28.47 -10.90 6.03
N ASN A 42 -27.34 -11.60 6.10
CA ASN A 42 -26.12 -11.21 5.40
C ASN A 42 -26.31 -11.15 3.88
N GLU A 43 -27.17 -12.02 3.34
CA GLU A 43 -27.56 -12.08 1.95
C GLU A 43 -28.34 -10.83 1.51
N GLU A 44 -29.24 -10.34 2.35
CA GLU A 44 -30.05 -9.14 2.10
C GLU A 44 -29.18 -7.88 2.13
N ILE A 45 -28.27 -7.79 3.12
CA ILE A 45 -27.30 -6.71 3.23
C ILE A 45 -26.36 -6.70 2.02
N ALA A 46 -25.83 -7.86 1.65
CA ALA A 46 -24.95 -8.01 0.49
C ALA A 46 -25.64 -7.55 -0.80
N LYS A 47 -26.90 -7.97 -1.02
CA LYS A 47 -27.68 -7.54 -2.18
C LYS A 47 -27.95 -6.04 -2.17
N GLY A 48 -28.34 -5.47 -1.03
CA GLY A 48 -28.65 -4.05 -0.90
C GLY A 48 -27.44 -3.12 -1.10
N LEU A 49 -26.25 -3.58 -0.74
CA LEU A 49 -25.00 -2.83 -0.91
C LEU A 49 -24.21 -3.20 -2.17
N ASN A 50 -24.72 -4.13 -2.99
CA ASN A 50 -24.00 -4.72 -4.13
C ASN A 50 -22.60 -5.24 -3.74
N TRP A 51 -22.51 -5.95 -2.62
CA TRP A 51 -21.28 -6.54 -2.09
C TRP A 51 -21.32 -8.06 -2.17
N ALA A 52 -20.15 -8.69 -2.22
CA ALA A 52 -20.04 -10.13 -1.98
C ALA A 52 -20.43 -10.44 -0.52
N ILE A 53 -21.17 -11.54 -0.31
CA ILE A 53 -21.56 -12.01 1.04
C ILE A 53 -20.33 -12.23 1.93
N SER A 54 -19.22 -12.69 1.35
CA SER A 54 -17.95 -12.87 2.04
C SER A 54 -17.41 -11.56 2.63
N THR A 55 -17.56 -10.43 1.92
CA THR A 55 -17.15 -9.10 2.41
C THR A 55 -18.00 -8.63 3.58
N VAL A 56 -19.31 -8.90 3.55
CA VAL A 56 -20.21 -8.63 4.68
C VAL A 56 -19.76 -9.43 5.90
N ARG A 57 -19.57 -10.75 5.75
CA ARG A 57 -19.08 -11.63 6.83
C ARG A 57 -17.74 -11.16 7.40
N GLN A 58 -16.78 -10.82 6.55
CA GLN A 58 -15.47 -10.30 6.99
C GLN A 58 -15.60 -8.98 7.76
N THR A 59 -16.50 -8.10 7.34
CA THR A 59 -16.75 -6.82 8.03
C THR A 59 -17.27 -7.06 9.45
N LEU A 60 -18.25 -7.96 9.59
CA LEU A 60 -18.80 -8.34 10.88
C LEU A 60 -17.75 -9.01 11.78
N HIS A 61 -16.93 -9.93 11.25
CA HIS A 61 -15.86 -10.57 12.03
C HIS A 61 -14.77 -9.58 12.48
N ARG A 62 -14.42 -8.61 11.62
CA ARG A 62 -13.48 -7.55 12.01
C ARG A 62 -14.03 -6.71 13.15
N TRP A 63 -15.32 -6.40 13.13
CA TRP A 63 -15.98 -5.70 14.22
C TRP A 63 -15.90 -6.49 15.53
N GLU A 64 -16.28 -7.77 15.53
CA GLU A 64 -16.19 -8.59 16.75
C GLU A 64 -14.77 -8.68 17.31
N LYS A 65 -13.75 -8.69 16.43
CA LYS A 65 -12.35 -8.83 16.85
C LYS A 65 -11.70 -7.51 17.29
N LEU A 66 -12.02 -6.40 16.62
CA LEU A 66 -11.26 -5.14 16.72
C LEU A 66 -12.14 -3.93 17.06
N GLY A 67 -13.45 -4.10 17.17
CA GLY A 67 -14.41 -3.03 17.39
C GLY A 67 -14.31 -1.93 16.35
N LEU A 68 -14.39 -0.69 16.82
CA LEU A 68 -14.35 0.53 16.01
C LEU A 68 -13.11 0.58 15.10
N VAL A 69 -11.93 0.25 15.63
CA VAL A 69 -10.67 0.25 14.86
C VAL A 69 -10.74 -0.67 13.64
N GLY A 70 -11.49 -1.77 13.73
CA GLY A 70 -11.69 -2.74 12.64
C GLY A 70 -12.42 -2.20 11.41
N LEU A 71 -13.04 -1.02 11.52
CA LEU A 71 -13.73 -0.38 10.40
C LEU A 71 -12.77 0.33 9.45
N TRP A 72 -11.60 0.76 9.92
CA TRP A 72 -10.62 1.43 9.08
C TRP A 72 -9.81 0.41 8.26
N ASP A 73 -9.32 0.86 7.11
CA ASP A 73 -8.37 0.06 6.35
C ASP A 73 -7.01 0.06 7.07
N ALA A 74 -6.37 -1.11 7.12
CA ALA A 74 -5.03 -1.24 7.67
C ALA A 74 -4.05 -0.34 6.89
N ALA A 75 -3.15 0.31 7.62
CA ALA A 75 -2.10 1.13 7.02
C ALA A 75 -1.15 0.26 6.17
N GLY A 76 -1.35 0.29 4.84
CA GLY A 76 -0.42 -0.23 3.84
C GLY A 76 -0.69 -1.64 3.33
N ARG A 77 -0.82 -1.77 2.00
CA ARG A 77 -0.63 -3.04 1.26
C ARG A 77 0.81 -3.21 0.77
N GLY A 78 1.62 -2.16 0.88
CA GLY A 78 2.99 -2.15 0.38
C GLY A 78 3.87 -3.06 1.22
N GLY A 79 4.57 -4.00 0.57
CA GLY A 79 5.62 -4.77 1.24
C GLY A 79 6.65 -3.83 1.87
N LYS A 80 7.06 -4.13 3.11
CA LYS A 80 8.06 -3.35 3.86
C LYS A 80 9.27 -3.05 2.97
N THR A 81 9.74 -1.81 3.02
CA THR A 81 10.95 -1.39 2.30
C THR A 81 12.12 -2.28 2.74
N ARG A 82 12.82 -2.89 1.78
CA ARG A 82 13.94 -3.81 2.04
C ARG A 82 15.30 -3.10 2.10
N TYR A 83 15.30 -1.78 2.01
CA TYR A 83 16.50 -0.94 1.98
C TYR A 83 16.29 0.25 2.93
N SER A 84 17.39 0.70 3.50
CA SER A 84 17.47 1.92 4.30
C SER A 84 17.85 3.13 3.43
N GLU A 85 17.76 4.32 4.01
CA GLU A 85 18.24 5.55 3.36
C GLU A 85 19.75 5.51 3.10
N SER A 86 20.52 4.97 4.06
CA SER A 86 21.98 4.83 3.96
C SER A 86 22.41 3.93 2.80
N ASP A 87 21.62 2.92 2.47
CA ASP A 87 21.90 2.03 1.33
C ASP A 87 21.79 2.78 0.00
N LEU A 88 20.85 3.71 -0.09
CA LEU A 88 20.66 4.54 -1.28
C LEU A 88 21.72 5.63 -1.39
N ILE A 89 22.07 6.29 -0.28
CA ILE A 89 23.17 7.26 -0.23
C ILE A 89 24.50 6.59 -0.63
N TYR A 90 24.74 5.37 -0.16
CA TYR A 90 25.92 4.60 -0.54
C TYR A 90 25.98 4.37 -2.06
N LEU A 91 24.87 3.95 -2.67
CA LEU A 91 24.79 3.78 -4.13
C LEU A 91 25.00 5.10 -4.89
N GLU A 92 24.45 6.21 -4.38
CA GLU A 92 24.63 7.53 -4.96
C GLU A 92 26.11 7.96 -4.93
N ASN A 93 26.81 7.69 -3.83
CA ASN A 93 28.24 7.97 -3.71
C ASN A 93 29.08 7.12 -4.67
N CYS A 94 28.77 5.82 -4.80
CA CYS A 94 29.46 4.96 -5.78
C CYS A 94 29.28 5.45 -7.22
N LEU A 95 28.09 5.94 -7.56
CA LEU A 95 27.80 6.49 -8.88
C LEU A 95 28.45 7.85 -9.13
N ALA A 96 28.71 8.64 -8.08
CA ALA A 96 29.34 9.95 -8.19
C ALA A 96 30.87 9.86 -8.28
N GLN A 97 31.47 8.89 -7.59
CA GLN A 97 32.93 8.74 -7.52
C GLN A 97 33.53 7.97 -8.69
N GLU A 98 32.76 7.10 -9.34
CA GLU A 98 33.28 6.23 -10.39
C GLU A 98 32.75 6.66 -11.76
N ALA A 99 33.66 7.03 -12.68
CA ALA A 99 33.35 7.46 -14.06
C ALA A 99 32.80 6.33 -14.97
N LYS A 100 32.34 5.22 -14.39
CA LYS A 100 31.88 4.02 -15.09
C LYS A 100 30.36 3.96 -15.09
N THR A 101 29.78 3.71 -16.26
CA THR A 101 28.35 3.42 -16.38
C THR A 101 28.06 2.04 -15.80
N TYR A 102 27.53 2.00 -14.58
CA TYR A 102 27.13 0.77 -13.93
C TYR A 102 25.84 0.18 -14.52
N ASN A 103 25.85 -1.13 -14.77
CA ASN A 103 24.63 -1.87 -15.09
C ASN A 103 23.79 -2.06 -13.80
N SER A 104 22.47 -2.02 -13.90
CA SER A 104 21.55 -2.24 -12.77
C SER A 104 21.76 -3.59 -12.08
N LYS A 105 22.27 -4.61 -12.78
CA LYS A 105 22.65 -5.90 -12.18
C LYS A 105 23.92 -5.81 -11.33
N GLU A 106 24.91 -5.03 -11.78
CA GLU A 106 26.17 -4.85 -11.06
C GLU A 106 25.94 -4.08 -9.75
N LEU A 107 25.12 -3.03 -9.79
CA LEU A 107 24.74 -2.28 -8.57
C LEU A 107 23.94 -3.15 -7.59
N ALA A 108 23.06 -4.02 -8.09
CA ALA A 108 22.32 -4.94 -7.24
C ALA A 108 23.25 -5.95 -6.55
N ASN A 109 24.23 -6.49 -7.27
CA ASN A 109 25.24 -7.39 -6.71
C ASN A 109 26.13 -6.66 -5.69
N LYS A 110 26.59 -5.45 -6.00
CA LYS A 110 27.40 -4.62 -5.09
C LYS A 110 26.64 -4.32 -3.79
N LEU A 111 25.35 -3.99 -3.90
CA LEU A 111 24.48 -3.75 -2.75
C LEU A 111 24.25 -5.03 -1.93
N ALA A 112 24.08 -6.18 -2.58
CA ALA A 112 23.93 -7.46 -1.91
C ALA A 112 25.22 -7.88 -1.17
N SER A 113 26.40 -7.64 -1.76
CA SER A 113 27.69 -8.00 -1.17
C SER A 113 28.11 -7.05 -0.04
N GLU A 114 27.95 -5.74 -0.21
CA GLU A 114 28.50 -4.74 0.73
C GLU A 114 27.51 -4.30 1.82
N ARG A 115 26.19 -4.38 1.54
CA ARG A 115 25.14 -3.95 2.47
C ARG A 115 24.21 -5.08 2.90
N GLN A 116 24.40 -6.31 2.38
CA GLN A 116 23.50 -7.45 2.60
C GLN A 116 22.02 -7.16 2.22
N VAL A 117 21.81 -6.19 1.33
CA VAL A 117 20.47 -5.79 0.88
C VAL A 117 20.18 -6.40 -0.48
N ASN A 118 19.27 -7.38 -0.50
CA ASN A 118 18.87 -8.06 -1.72
C ASN A 118 17.68 -7.32 -2.40
N LEU A 119 18.00 -6.60 -3.47
CA LEU A 119 17.05 -5.92 -4.34
C LEU A 119 17.17 -6.42 -5.77
N SER A 120 16.03 -6.64 -6.44
CA SER A 120 16.05 -6.90 -7.87
C SER A 120 16.53 -5.66 -8.64
N ALA A 121 17.25 -5.87 -9.74
CA ALA A 121 17.75 -4.80 -10.59
C ALA A 121 16.63 -3.84 -11.07
N ASP A 122 15.43 -4.36 -11.36
CA ASP A 122 14.26 -3.56 -11.71
C ASP A 122 13.78 -2.67 -10.54
N ARG A 123 13.72 -3.22 -9.32
CA ARG A 123 13.33 -2.45 -8.13
C ARG A 123 14.34 -1.36 -7.85
N LEU A 124 15.64 -1.66 -7.95
CA LEU A 124 16.73 -0.71 -7.81
C LEU A 124 16.62 0.44 -8.83
N ARG A 125 16.39 0.11 -10.11
CA ARG A 125 16.17 1.09 -11.19
C ARG A 125 14.99 2.01 -10.88
N ARG A 126 13.85 1.47 -10.44
CA ARG A 126 12.67 2.27 -10.07
C ARG A 126 12.93 3.19 -8.89
N VAL A 127 13.64 2.72 -7.86
CA VAL A 127 13.99 3.50 -6.67
C VAL A 127 14.91 4.67 -7.04
N LEU A 128 15.97 4.41 -7.81
CA LEU A 128 16.91 5.47 -8.20
C LEU A 128 16.31 6.44 -9.23
N LYS A 129 15.42 5.98 -10.12
CA LYS A 129 14.65 6.86 -11.01
C LYS A 129 13.73 7.81 -10.24
N LYS A 130 13.08 7.33 -9.17
CA LYS A 130 12.23 8.16 -8.29
C LYS A 130 13.04 9.28 -7.60
N ARG A 131 14.35 9.08 -7.41
CA ARG A 131 15.29 10.08 -6.88
C ARG A 131 15.90 11.00 -7.93
N GLY A 132 15.49 10.88 -9.20
CA GLY A 132 15.94 11.78 -10.27
C GLY A 132 17.27 11.40 -10.93
N ARG A 133 17.82 10.20 -10.69
CA ARG A 133 19.02 9.72 -11.38
C ARG A 133 18.66 8.97 -12.67
N LYS A 134 19.28 9.36 -13.79
CA LYS A 134 19.12 8.69 -15.09
C LYS A 134 20.10 7.52 -15.19
N PHE A 135 19.58 6.32 -15.46
CA PHE A 135 20.38 5.14 -15.81
C PHE A 135 19.97 4.67 -17.20
N GLY A 136 20.93 4.67 -18.10
CA GLY A 136 20.82 4.06 -19.41
C GLY A 136 22.19 4.04 -20.07
N ASN A 137 22.53 2.93 -20.70
CA ASN A 137 23.44 2.99 -21.83
C ASN A 137 22.77 3.94 -22.83
N ALA A 138 23.37 5.11 -23.08
CA ALA A 138 23.11 5.77 -24.34
C ALA A 138 23.51 4.77 -25.45
N PRO A 139 22.66 4.49 -26.46
CA PRO A 139 23.19 3.96 -27.70
C PRO A 139 24.25 4.97 -28.17
N ALA A 140 25.41 4.46 -28.56
CA ALA A 140 26.43 5.25 -29.22
C ALA A 140 25.83 5.78 -30.53
N GLU A 141 25.38 7.03 -30.53
CA GLU A 141 25.05 7.73 -31.77
C GLU A 141 25.98 8.94 -31.95
N LEU A 142 26.89 8.71 -32.91
CA LEU A 142 27.27 9.63 -33.98
C LEU A 142 28.21 10.78 -33.61
N GLN A 143 29.50 10.48 -33.72
CA GLN A 143 30.38 11.33 -34.52
C GLN A 143 29.71 11.54 -35.88
N LYS A 144 29.25 12.77 -36.15
CA LYS A 144 29.36 13.46 -37.44
C LYS A 144 28.85 14.89 -37.35
N GLN A 145 29.52 15.75 -38.12
CA GLN A 145 29.28 17.17 -38.44
C GLN A 145 29.95 18.16 -37.47
N ASN A 146 30.79 19.11 -37.86
CA ASN A 146 31.24 19.63 -39.17
C ASN A 146 32.52 20.46 -38.96
N ILE A 147 33.55 20.27 -39.79
CA ILE A 147 34.26 21.33 -40.55
C ILE A 147 34.62 20.71 -41.91
#